data_AF-A0A7Z1BR79-F1
#
_entry.id   AF-A0A7Z1BR79-F1
#
_cell.length_a   1.000
_cell.length_b   1.000
_cell.length_c   1.000
_cell.angle_alpha   90.00
_cell.angle_beta   90.00
_cell.angle_gamma   90.00
#
_symmetry.space_group_name_H-M   'P 1'
#
loop_
_entity.id
_entity.type
_entity.pdbx_description
1 polymer ?
#
loop_
_entity_poly.entity_id
_entity_poly.type
_entity_poly.pdbx_seq_one_letter_code
_entity_poly.pdbx_strand_id
1 'polypeptide(L)'
;MPKLKPGTIFPTDEEDAKIRKAVASDPDAMLLEDENIKLVSLNNLKSLRRKGRPVTDCPKVSVNIRYSPEVVEAFRATGNGWQTRMNAALIDWLKQHKPEDAKI
;
A
#
# COMPACT_ATOMS: atom_id res chain seq x y z
N MET A 1 13.55 -17.10 -3.47
CA MET A 1 12.24 -17.59 -2.99
C MET A 1 12.43 -18.01 -1.53
N PRO A 2 11.48 -17.73 -0.62
CA PRO A 2 11.59 -18.24 0.74
C PRO A 2 11.71 -19.77 0.68
N LYS A 3 12.71 -20.34 1.37
CA LYS A 3 12.89 -21.79 1.44
C LYS A 3 11.72 -22.39 2.21
N LEU A 4 11.14 -23.47 1.70
CA LEU A 4 10.08 -24.21 2.39
C LEU A 4 10.61 -24.76 3.71
N LYS A 5 9.72 -24.98 4.68
CA LYS A 5 10.08 -25.56 5.98
C LYS A 5 10.62 -26.98 5.76
N PRO A 6 11.65 -27.41 6.51
CA PRO A 6 12.11 -28.80 6.48
C PRO A 6 10.95 -29.74 6.82
N GLY A 7 10.77 -30.80 6.03
CA GLY A 7 9.64 -31.74 6.17
C GLY A 7 8.36 -31.36 5.39
N THR A 8 8.40 -30.37 4.48
CA THR A 8 7.26 -30.10 3.59
C THR A 8 7.09 -31.26 2.61
N ILE A 9 5.95 -31.94 2.69
CA ILE A 9 5.57 -33.04 1.78
C ILE A 9 4.77 -32.44 0.62
N PHE A 10 5.17 -32.78 -0.60
CA PHE A 10 4.36 -32.53 -1.79
C PHE A 10 3.59 -33.80 -2.13
N PRO A 11 2.29 -33.71 -2.44
CA PRO A 11 1.56 -34.84 -3.00
C PRO A 11 2.29 -35.39 -4.22
N THR A 12 2.35 -36.72 -4.30
CA THR A 12 2.78 -37.42 -5.51
C THR A 12 1.66 -37.40 -6.55
N ASP A 13 1.98 -37.63 -7.82
CA ASP A 13 0.98 -37.62 -8.92
C ASP A 13 -0.17 -38.61 -8.68
N GLU A 14 0.12 -39.76 -8.06
CA GLU A 14 -0.90 -40.76 -7.69
C GLU A 14 -1.82 -40.29 -6.56
N GLU A 15 -1.29 -39.53 -5.60
CA GLU A 15 -2.05 -38.94 -4.51
C GLU A 15 -2.91 -37.79 -5.00
N ASP A 16 -2.38 -36.95 -5.90
CA ASP A 16 -3.13 -35.88 -6.55
C ASP A 16 -4.32 -36.43 -7.36
N ALA A 17 -4.14 -37.56 -8.06
CA ALA A 17 -5.24 -38.21 -8.77
C ALA A 17 -6.34 -38.72 -7.81
N LYS A 18 -5.97 -39.25 -6.64
CA LYS A 18 -6.92 -39.65 -5.60
C LYS A 18 -7.67 -38.45 -5.02
N ILE A 19 -6.97 -37.34 -4.76
CA ILE A 19 -7.56 -36.09 -4.28
C ILE A 19 -8.58 -35.57 -5.30
N ARG A 20 -8.25 -35.52 -6.60
CA ARG A 20 -9.19 -35.11 -7.66
C ARG A 20 -10.43 -35.99 -7.74
N LYS A 21 -10.26 -37.31 -7.63
CA LYS A 21 -11.39 -38.26 -7.62
C LYS A 21 -12.29 -38.08 -6.41
N ALA A 22 -11.71 -37.76 -5.24
CA ALA A 22 -12.47 -37.48 -4.03
C ALA A 22 -13.29 -36.19 -4.16
N VAL A 23 -12.75 -35.14 -4.77
CA VAL A 23 -13.47 -33.90 -5.04
C VAL A 23 -14.71 -34.14 -5.90
N ALA A 24 -14.62 -34.98 -6.94
CA ALA A 24 -15.77 -35.32 -7.78
C ALA A 24 -16.91 -36.05 -7.03
N SER A 25 -16.64 -36.63 -5.86
CA SER A 25 -17.63 -37.34 -5.05
C SER A 25 -18.31 -36.45 -4.01
N ASP A 26 -17.79 -35.24 -3.77
CA ASP A 26 -18.29 -34.30 -2.77
C ASP A 26 -19.08 -33.15 -3.46
N PRO A 27 -20.41 -33.02 -3.23
CA PRO A 27 -21.23 -31.98 -3.84
C PRO A 27 -20.85 -30.55 -3.47
N ASP A 28 -20.21 -30.34 -2.33
CA ASP A 28 -19.78 -29.00 -1.86
C ASP A 28 -18.37 -28.64 -2.35
N ALA A 29 -17.62 -29.60 -2.91
CA ALA A 29 -16.26 -29.39 -3.38
C ALA A 29 -16.24 -28.99 -4.86
N MET A 30 -15.64 -27.81 -5.15
CA MET A 30 -15.52 -27.29 -6.52
C MET A 30 -14.05 -27.29 -6.96
N LEU A 31 -13.75 -27.89 -8.12
CA LEU A 31 -12.45 -27.76 -8.77
C LEU A 31 -12.36 -26.42 -9.51
N LEU A 32 -11.29 -25.68 -9.26
CA LEU A 32 -11.00 -24.41 -9.94
C LEU A 32 -10.32 -24.66 -11.30
N GLU A 33 -10.93 -25.48 -12.15
CA GLU A 33 -10.37 -25.94 -13.45
C GLU A 33 -11.23 -25.53 -14.67
N ASP A 34 -12.13 -24.54 -14.53
CA ASP A 34 -12.97 -24.07 -15.64
C ASP A 34 -12.16 -23.41 -16.78
N GLU A 35 -12.68 -23.45 -18.02
CA GLU A 35 -12.08 -22.76 -19.19
C GLU A 35 -11.85 -21.26 -18.95
N ASN A 36 -12.63 -20.65 -18.05
CA ASN A 36 -12.55 -19.25 -17.65
C ASN A 36 -11.61 -19.00 -16.46
N ILE A 37 -11.09 -20.05 -15.80
CA ILE A 37 -10.19 -19.95 -14.65
C ILE A 37 -8.76 -20.27 -15.10
N LYS A 38 -8.00 -19.24 -15.46
CA LYS A 38 -6.56 -19.38 -15.73
C LYS A 38 -5.77 -19.30 -14.43
N LEU A 39 -5.34 -20.45 -13.91
CA LEU A 39 -4.35 -20.49 -12.83
C LEU A 39 -3.04 -19.87 -13.33
N VAL A 40 -2.69 -18.70 -12.79
CA VAL A 40 -1.43 -18.02 -13.08
C VAL A 40 -0.43 -18.28 -11.96
N SER A 41 0.83 -18.56 -12.32
CA SER A 41 1.91 -18.68 -11.34
C SER A 41 2.02 -17.40 -10.50
N LEU A 42 2.39 -17.58 -9.22
CA LEU A 42 2.64 -16.48 -8.29
C LEU A 42 3.66 -15.45 -8.84
N ASN A 43 4.60 -15.89 -9.68
CA ASN A 43 5.56 -15.01 -10.34
C ASN A 43 4.89 -14.12 -11.41
N ASN A 44 3.97 -14.68 -12.19
CA ASN A 44 3.19 -13.92 -13.18
C ASN A 44 2.21 -12.95 -12.50
N LEU A 45 1.68 -13.31 -11.33
CA LEU A 45 0.84 -12.41 -10.56
C LEU A 45 1.63 -11.19 -10.03
N LYS A 46 2.90 -11.37 -9.65
CA LYS A 46 3.76 -10.27 -9.18
C LYS A 46 4.07 -9.26 -10.29
N SER A 47 4.26 -9.70 -11.52
CA SER A 47 4.47 -8.79 -12.65
C SER A 47 3.19 -8.06 -13.05
N LEU A 48 2.01 -8.66 -12.81
CA LEU A 48 0.70 -8.05 -13.00
C LEU A 48 0.27 -7.10 -11.87
N ARG A 49 0.95 -7.09 -10.72
CA ARG A 49 0.66 -6.11 -9.66
C ARG A 49 0.93 -4.72 -10.20
N ARG A 50 -0.13 -3.90 -10.27
CA ARG A 50 -0.03 -2.47 -10.56
C ARG A 50 1.02 -1.88 -9.62
N LYS A 51 2.13 -1.38 -10.19
CA LYS A 51 3.08 -0.53 -9.47
C LYS A 51 2.26 0.57 -8.80
N GLY A 52 2.49 0.79 -7.51
CA GLY A 52 1.80 1.85 -6.76
C GLY A 52 2.04 3.25 -7.35
N ARG A 53 1.50 4.28 -6.70
CA ARG A 53 1.74 5.68 -7.09
C ARG A 53 3.25 5.89 -7.34
N PRO A 54 3.65 6.48 -8.48
CA PRO A 54 5.06 6.74 -8.76
C PRO A 54 5.71 7.47 -7.60
N VAL A 55 6.92 7.02 -7.24
CA VAL A 55 7.72 7.66 -6.19
C VAL A 55 7.95 9.10 -6.62
N THR A 56 7.54 10.05 -5.79
CA THR A 56 7.75 11.49 -6.04
C THR A 56 9.18 11.83 -5.68
N ASP A 57 9.90 12.56 -6.54
CA ASP A 57 11.32 12.88 -6.36
C ASP A 57 11.62 13.69 -5.08
N CYS A 58 10.64 14.46 -4.59
CA CYS A 58 10.74 15.21 -3.34
C CYS A 58 9.49 14.95 -2.48
N PRO A 59 9.46 13.88 -1.68
CA PRO A 59 8.34 13.62 -0.78
C PRO A 59 8.29 14.65 0.34
N LYS A 60 7.09 15.02 0.78
CA LYS A 60 6.90 15.84 1.98
C LYS A 60 7.40 15.05 3.20
N VAL A 61 8.18 15.70 4.05
CA VAL A 61 8.67 15.10 5.30
C VAL A 61 7.58 15.20 6.37
N SER A 62 7.21 14.07 6.98
CA SER A 62 6.29 14.07 8.11
C SER A 62 7.05 14.44 9.39
N VAL A 63 6.71 15.58 9.99
CA VAL A 63 7.28 16.04 11.26
C VAL A 63 6.15 16.26 12.26
N ASN A 64 6.38 15.94 13.54
CA ASN A 64 5.46 16.26 14.63
C ASN A 64 5.88 17.59 15.25
N ILE A 65 5.11 18.65 15.01
CA ILE A 65 5.37 20.03 15.47
C ILE A 65 4.13 20.53 16.21
N ARG A 66 4.34 21.28 17.30
CA ARG A 66 3.27 22.00 18.01
C ARG A 66 3.18 23.43 17.48
N TYR A 67 1.97 23.86 17.12
CA TYR A 67 1.68 25.23 16.71
C TYR A 67 0.81 25.93 17.77
N SER A 68 0.88 27.26 17.82
CA SER A 68 -0.04 28.06 18.64
C SER A 68 -1.50 27.81 18.23
N PRO A 69 -2.45 27.75 19.18
CA PRO A 69 -3.87 27.53 18.88
C PRO A 69 -4.43 28.52 17.86
N GLU A 70 -4.08 29.81 17.97
CA GLU A 70 -4.57 30.88 17.09
C GLU A 70 -4.21 30.63 15.62
N VAL A 71 -2.99 30.14 15.37
CA VAL A 71 -2.53 29.81 14.01
C VAL A 71 -3.35 28.66 13.45
N VAL A 72 -3.54 27.59 14.24
CA VAL A 72 -4.28 26.41 13.80
C VAL A 72 -5.74 26.76 13.54
N GLU A 73 -6.37 27.55 14.41
CA GLU A 73 -7.77 27.97 14.27
C GLU A 73 -7.98 28.83 13.03
N ALA A 74 -7.11 29.82 12.79
CA ALA A 74 -7.16 30.68 11.61
C ALA A 74 -7.09 29.88 10.31
N PHE A 75 -6.15 28.94 10.20
CA PHE A 75 -6.06 28.09 9.02
C PHE A 75 -7.23 27.10 8.95
N ARG A 76 -7.64 26.48 10.06
CA ARG A 76 -8.75 25.50 10.07
C ARG A 76 -10.08 26.12 9.65
N ALA A 77 -10.31 27.40 9.97
CA ALA A 77 -11.47 28.15 9.51
C ALA A 77 -11.58 28.26 7.98
N THR A 78 -10.46 28.12 7.25
CA THR A 78 -10.47 28.12 5.78
C THR A 78 -11.04 26.84 5.16
N GLY A 79 -11.34 25.81 5.97
CA GLY A 79 -11.96 24.57 5.53
C GLY A 79 -10.99 23.54 4.95
N ASN A 80 -11.48 22.71 4.02
CA ASN A 80 -10.71 21.60 3.44
C ASN A 80 -9.40 22.10 2.80
N GLY A 81 -8.31 21.36 3.04
CA GLY A 81 -6.99 21.70 2.53
C GLY A 81 -6.24 22.77 3.35
N TRP A 82 -6.72 23.13 4.54
CA TRP A 82 -6.05 24.13 5.39
C TRP A 82 -4.58 23.83 5.69
N GLN A 83 -4.19 22.57 5.86
CA GLN A 83 -2.78 22.18 6.04
C GLN A 83 -1.93 22.50 4.81
N THR A 84 -2.49 22.36 3.61
CA THR A 84 -1.80 22.70 2.35
C THR A 84 -1.63 24.21 2.22
N ARG A 85 -2.65 24.99 2.61
CA ARG A 85 -2.57 26.46 2.67
C ARG A 85 -1.55 26.93 3.72
N MET A 86 -1.52 26.31 4.89
CA MET A 86 -0.53 26.59 5.92
C MET A 86 0.89 26.33 5.41
N ASN A 87 1.12 25.20 4.73
CA ASN A 87 2.41 24.92 4.10
C ASN A 87 2.78 25.95 3.02
N ALA A 88 1.81 26.36 2.19
CA ALA A 88 2.03 27.39 1.18
C ALA A 88 2.40 28.75 1.81
N ALA A 89 1.75 29.11 2.91
CA ALA A 89 2.06 30.32 3.67
C ALA A 89 3.48 30.29 4.26
N LEU A 90 3.92 29.15 4.80
CA LEU A 90 5.29 28.97 5.29
C LEU A 90 6.32 29.08 4.17
N ILE A 91 6.04 28.50 2.99
CA ILE A 91 6.90 28.64 1.81
C ILE A 91 6.98 30.11 1.37
N ASP A 92 5.86 30.82 1.36
CA ASP A 92 5.82 32.23 0.98
C ASP A 92 6.57 33.12 1.97
N TRP A 93 6.39 32.86 3.27
CA TRP A 93 7.13 33.53 4.34
C TRP A 93 8.64 33.37 4.18
N LEU A 94 9.12 32.16 3.84
CA LEU A 94 10.55 31.87 3.59
C LEU A 94 11.13 32.57 2.35
N LYS A 95 10.31 33.04 1.40
CA LYS A 95 10.80 33.86 0.29
C LYS A 95 11.13 35.28 0.72
N GLN A 96 10.41 35.78 1.73
CA GLN A 96 10.47 37.16 2.18
C GLN A 96 11.33 37.33 3.44
N HIS A 97 11.46 36.28 4.25
CA HIS A 97 12.14 36.31 5.54
C HIS A 97 13.13 35.15 5.65
N LYS A 98 14.20 35.34 6.41
CA LYS A 98 15.08 34.24 6.79
C LYS A 98 14.61 33.65 8.12
N PRO A 99 14.77 32.33 8.35
CA PRO A 99 14.48 31.72 9.65
C PRO A 99 15.21 32.38 10.82
N GLU A 100 16.38 32.97 10.57
CA GLU A 100 17.19 33.70 11.54
C GLU A 100 16.51 34.99 12.03
N ASP A 101 15.61 35.57 11.24
CA ASP A 101 14.90 36.80 11.56
C ASP A 101 13.72 36.55 12.51
N ALA A 102 13.29 35.30 12.66
CA ALA A 102 12.21 34.91 13.57
C ALA A 102 12.71 34.97 15.02
N LYS A 103 12.36 36.05 15.72
CA LYS A 103 12.63 36.19 17.16
C LYS A 103 11.73 35.25 17.96
N ILE A 104 12.35 34.48 18.84
CA ILE A 104 11.70 33.54 19.78
C ILE A 104 11.38 34.27 21.09
#